data_AF-A0A7R9LVP6-F1
#
_entry.id   AF-A0A7R9LVP6-F1
#
_cell.length_a   1.000
_cell.length_b   1.000
_cell.length_c   1.000
_cell.angle_alpha   90.00
_cell.angle_beta   90.00
_cell.angle_gamma   90.00
#
_symmetry.space_group_name_H-M   'P 1'
#
loop_
_entity.id
_entity.type
_entity.pdbx_description
1 polymer ?
#
loop_
_entity_poly.entity_id
_entity_poly.type
_entity_poly.pdbx_seq_one_letter_code
_entity_poly.pdbx_strand_id
1 'polypeptide(L)'
;MKDSWSEKFNEIGRTETITDNLNPEWVKKFVISYNFETVQKMRFEVWDLDPDGKEFLGHFETTLAEIVAFSGRQFVKKLSGIPNRDCGDIIIVTEELSSCKQIVQMQFRAKSLTKLSWIWRNDPFLVFSRSNEDGTYSVVMKSEPVYSTQSPLWMPITMRVRSLCNGDYDRTIKIDCFDYRSNGDHRLIGTCYTSLQRLTQGPNDNKYPVVNPKKKNKNYTNSGFVELESIAVTEEITFLDYIRSGTQMHFAVAIDFTASNGPPRDPQSLHFLDIYGGRPNPYEIALRSVGEIIQHYDSAGMFPAFGFGAKLPPTGEVSHQFPLNGN
;
A
#
# COMPACT_ATOMS: atom_id res chain seq x y z
N MET A 1 11.33 -15.70 -0.40
CA MET A 1 10.29 -15.23 0.53
C MET A 1 9.41 -16.41 0.92
N LYS A 2 8.90 -16.43 2.15
CA LYS A 2 8.01 -17.49 2.65
C LYS A 2 6.65 -16.88 2.95
N ASP A 3 5.60 -17.45 2.36
CA ASP A 3 4.21 -17.11 2.69
C ASP A 3 3.88 -17.63 4.09
N SER A 4 2.96 -16.98 4.80
CA SER A 4 2.60 -17.33 6.19
C SER A 4 2.13 -18.77 6.38
N TRP A 5 1.63 -19.42 5.32
CA TRP A 5 1.09 -20.79 5.34
C TRP A 5 2.02 -21.86 4.76
N SER A 6 3.12 -21.45 4.11
CA SER A 6 4.09 -22.37 3.50
C SER A 6 5.28 -22.50 4.42
N GLU A 7 5.82 -23.70 4.63
CA GLU A 7 7.12 -23.85 5.31
C GLU A 7 8.32 -23.55 4.40
N LYS A 8 8.10 -23.56 3.08
CA LYS A 8 9.14 -23.44 2.05
C LYS A 8 9.34 -21.99 1.62
N PHE A 9 10.60 -21.63 1.41
CA PHE A 9 10.97 -20.39 0.75
C PHE A 9 10.82 -20.53 -0.77
N ASN A 10 10.19 -19.53 -1.39
CA ASN A 10 10.12 -19.37 -2.83
C ASN A 10 11.15 -18.32 -3.28
N GLU A 11 11.88 -18.61 -4.36
CA GLU A 11 12.84 -17.66 -4.95
C GLU A 11 12.06 -16.51 -5.61
N ILE A 12 12.36 -15.27 -5.19
CA ILE A 12 11.73 -14.05 -5.74
C ILE A 12 12.60 -13.35 -6.78
N GLY A 13 13.89 -13.70 -6.82
CA GLY A 13 14.87 -13.10 -7.70
C GLY A 13 16.28 -13.51 -7.34
N ARG A 14 17.18 -13.29 -8.30
CA ARG A 14 18.62 -13.55 -8.22
C ARG A 14 19.37 -12.40 -8.84
N THR A 15 20.48 -11.98 -8.21
CA THR A 15 21.40 -10.98 -8.76
C THR A 15 22.20 -11.54 -9.93
N GLU A 16 22.94 -10.69 -10.62
CA GLU A 16 24.01 -11.09 -11.52
C GLU A 16 25.22 -11.66 -10.75
N THR A 17 26.01 -12.48 -11.43
CA THR A 17 27.29 -12.98 -10.90
C THR A 17 28.37 -11.92 -11.08
N ILE A 18 29.18 -11.70 -10.05
CA ILE A 18 30.35 -10.82 -10.10
C ILE A 18 31.60 -11.70 -10.02
N THR A 19 32.44 -11.62 -11.04
CA THR A 19 33.66 -12.44 -11.15
C THR A 19 34.80 -11.86 -10.32
N ASP A 20 35.55 -12.72 -9.64
CA ASP A 20 36.82 -12.40 -8.96
C ASP A 20 36.71 -11.22 -7.97
N ASN A 21 35.73 -11.28 -7.07
CA ASN A 21 35.51 -10.23 -6.08
C ASN A 21 35.00 -10.77 -4.73
N LEU A 22 35.72 -10.47 -3.65
CA LEU A 22 35.36 -10.82 -2.26
C LEU A 22 34.36 -9.86 -1.62
N ASN A 23 34.14 -8.68 -2.23
CA ASN A 23 33.23 -7.63 -1.77
C ASN A 23 32.31 -7.22 -2.95
N PRO A 24 31.44 -8.12 -3.43
CA PRO A 24 30.59 -7.87 -4.59
C PRO A 24 29.58 -6.73 -4.32
N GLU A 25 29.45 -5.82 -5.28
CA GLU A 25 28.42 -4.77 -5.32
C GLU A 25 27.48 -5.01 -6.50
N TRP A 26 26.27 -5.50 -6.24
CA TRP A 26 25.30 -5.83 -7.28
C TRP A 26 24.51 -4.61 -7.76
N VAL A 27 24.29 -4.55 -9.07
CA VAL A 27 23.48 -3.54 -9.77
C VAL A 27 22.00 -3.91 -9.72
N LYS A 28 21.65 -5.20 -9.82
CA LYS A 28 20.25 -5.61 -9.89
C LYS A 28 19.52 -5.35 -8.58
N LYS A 29 18.38 -4.65 -8.69
CA LYS A 29 17.47 -4.33 -7.58
C LYS A 29 16.23 -5.21 -7.62
N PHE A 30 15.61 -5.43 -6.47
CA PHE A 30 14.36 -6.17 -6.33
C PHE A 30 13.25 -5.24 -5.87
N VAL A 31 12.12 -5.24 -6.57
CA VAL A 31 10.92 -4.51 -6.15
C VAL A 31 10.01 -5.48 -5.41
N ILE A 32 9.72 -5.18 -4.15
CA ILE A 32 8.92 -6.04 -3.28
C ILE A 32 7.78 -5.20 -2.69
N SER A 33 6.56 -5.73 -2.75
CA SER A 33 5.42 -5.13 -2.06
C SER A 33 5.53 -5.39 -0.56
N TYR A 34 5.40 -4.32 0.23
CA TYR A 34 5.37 -4.41 1.68
C TYR A 34 3.91 -4.32 2.17
N ASN A 35 3.49 -5.35 2.90
CA ASN A 35 2.15 -5.49 3.47
C ASN A 35 2.29 -5.54 4.99
N PHE A 36 1.97 -4.42 5.64
CA PHE A 36 2.11 -4.24 7.09
C PHE A 36 1.39 -5.34 7.88
N GLU A 37 0.25 -5.79 7.39
CA GLU A 37 -0.63 -6.77 8.00
C GLU A 37 -0.14 -8.23 7.85
N THR A 38 1.05 -8.45 7.28
CA THR A 38 1.61 -9.79 7.09
C THR A 38 3.07 -9.88 7.54
N VAL A 39 3.42 -11.01 8.15
CA VAL A 39 4.82 -11.34 8.43
C VAL A 39 5.47 -11.89 7.15
N GLN A 40 6.17 -11.04 6.41
CA GLN A 40 6.88 -11.41 5.18
C GLN A 40 8.31 -11.87 5.50
N LYS A 41 8.51 -13.19 5.64
CA LYS A 41 9.84 -13.77 5.95
C LYS A 41 10.75 -13.78 4.71
N MET A 42 11.97 -13.30 4.90
CA MET A 42 13.00 -13.13 3.89
C MET A 42 14.20 -14.03 4.19
N ARG A 43 14.74 -14.67 3.15
CA ARG A 43 16.01 -15.38 3.19
C ARG A 43 16.86 -14.90 2.02
N PHE A 44 18.10 -14.54 2.34
CA PHE A 44 19.14 -14.19 1.39
C PHE A 44 20.16 -15.32 1.40
N GLU A 45 20.53 -15.85 0.23
CA GLU A 45 21.55 -16.89 0.09
C GLU A 45 22.64 -16.39 -0.84
N VAL A 46 23.90 -16.58 -0.43
CA VAL A 46 25.07 -16.20 -1.20
C VAL A 46 25.76 -17.46 -1.68
N TRP A 47 26.07 -17.48 -2.98
CA TRP A 47 26.68 -18.61 -3.66
C TRP A 47 27.88 -18.12 -4.47
N ASP A 48 28.97 -18.88 -4.40
CA ASP A 48 30.07 -18.78 -5.35
C ASP A 48 29.75 -19.61 -6.59
N LEU A 49 30.07 -19.09 -7.77
CA LEU A 49 29.77 -19.73 -9.05
C LEU A 49 31.07 -19.98 -9.81
N ASP A 50 31.51 -21.22 -9.76
CA ASP A 50 32.67 -21.73 -10.48
C ASP A 50 32.25 -22.36 -11.82
N PRO A 51 33.18 -22.51 -12.79
CA PRO A 51 32.92 -23.26 -14.01
C PRO A 51 32.41 -24.69 -13.78
N ASP A 52 32.84 -25.32 -12.69
CA ASP A 52 32.58 -26.73 -12.37
C ASP A 52 31.44 -26.92 -11.36
N GLY A 53 30.82 -25.84 -10.85
CA GLY A 53 29.75 -25.95 -9.88
C GLY A 53 29.41 -24.66 -9.14
N LYS A 54 28.64 -24.80 -8.07
CA LYS A 54 28.31 -23.70 -7.16
C LYS A 54 28.64 -24.08 -5.73
N GLU A 55 29.33 -23.20 -5.02
CA GLU A 55 29.59 -23.34 -3.58
C GLU A 55 28.61 -22.46 -2.80
N PHE A 56 28.02 -23.00 -1.74
CA PHE A 56 27.22 -22.20 -0.81
C PHE A 56 28.16 -21.45 0.14
N LEU A 57 28.00 -20.12 0.26
CA LEU A 57 28.83 -19.29 1.13
C LEU A 57 28.13 -18.94 2.46
N GLY A 58 26.80 -18.88 2.45
CA GLY A 58 26.01 -18.60 3.64
C GLY A 58 24.63 -18.04 3.33
N HIS A 59 23.82 -17.91 4.37
CA HIS A 59 22.51 -17.29 4.30
C HIS A 59 22.23 -16.37 5.49
N PHE A 60 21.27 -15.47 5.29
CA PHE A 60 20.71 -14.61 6.32
C PHE A 60 19.18 -14.62 6.23
N GLU A 61 18.51 -14.80 7.37
CA GLU A 61 17.04 -14.76 7.49
C GLU A 61 16.58 -13.59 8.35
N THR A 62 15.48 -12.95 7.93
CA THR A 62 14.86 -11.80 8.62
C THR A 62 13.41 -11.63 8.14
N THR A 63 12.72 -10.57 8.55
CA THR A 63 11.44 -10.15 7.99
C THR A 63 11.60 -8.90 7.15
N LEU A 64 10.74 -8.70 6.15
CA LEU A 64 10.74 -7.45 5.38
C LEU A 64 10.50 -6.24 6.30
N ALA A 65 9.66 -6.39 7.32
CA ALA A 65 9.40 -5.41 8.37
C ALA A 65 10.68 -4.92 9.05
N GLU A 66 11.56 -5.82 9.51
CA GLU A 66 12.82 -5.46 10.17
C GLU A 66 13.73 -4.65 9.23
N ILE A 67 13.80 -5.04 7.95
CA ILE A 67 14.63 -4.34 6.96
C ILE A 67 14.07 -2.94 6.67
N VAL A 68 12.76 -2.80 6.44
CA VAL A 68 12.18 -1.50 6.04
C VAL A 68 12.03 -0.54 7.22
N ALA A 69 11.89 -1.05 8.44
CA ALA A 69 11.83 -0.24 9.66
C ALA A 69 13.21 0.23 10.14
N PHE A 70 14.30 -0.36 9.62
CA PHE A 70 15.66 0.04 9.99
C PHE A 70 15.93 1.49 9.61
N SER A 71 16.31 2.30 10.62
CA SER A 71 16.58 3.72 10.47
C SER A 71 18.01 4.04 10.00
N GLY A 72 18.92 3.06 10.03
CA GLY A 72 20.29 3.23 9.54
C GLY A 72 20.37 3.16 8.02
N ARG A 73 21.49 3.66 7.46
CA ARG A 73 21.72 3.70 6.01
C ARG A 73 21.92 2.32 5.39
N GLN A 74 22.53 1.40 6.13
CA GLN A 74 22.93 0.07 5.67
C GLN A 74 22.56 -0.97 6.73
N PHE A 75 21.73 -1.93 6.35
CA PHE A 75 21.36 -3.04 7.21
C PHE A 75 22.41 -4.14 7.06
N VAL A 76 23.42 -4.11 7.93
CA VAL A 76 24.58 -5.03 7.92
C VAL A 76 24.32 -6.19 8.86
N LYS A 77 24.43 -7.42 8.37
CA LYS A 77 24.19 -8.64 9.15
C LYS A 77 25.21 -9.73 8.79
N LYS A 78 25.56 -10.57 9.76
CA LYS A 78 26.41 -11.75 9.55
C LYS A 78 25.66 -12.82 8.75
N LEU A 79 26.33 -13.42 7.79
CA LEU A 79 25.88 -14.64 7.12
C LEU A 79 26.13 -15.85 8.02
N SER A 80 25.36 -16.92 7.82
CA SER A 80 25.44 -18.15 8.60
C SER A 80 25.07 -19.39 7.77
N GLY A 81 25.05 -20.57 8.39
CA GLY A 81 24.61 -21.82 7.74
C GLY A 81 25.73 -22.81 7.40
N ILE A 82 26.99 -22.44 7.64
CA ILE A 82 28.14 -23.36 7.56
C ILE A 82 28.76 -23.46 8.95
N PRO A 83 28.73 -24.63 9.61
CA PRO A 83 29.29 -24.81 10.94
C PRO A 83 30.78 -24.42 11.00
N ASN A 84 31.16 -23.64 12.01
CA ASN A 84 32.55 -23.23 12.29
C ASN A 84 33.24 -22.44 11.17
N ARG A 85 32.50 -21.79 10.27
CA ARG A 85 33.04 -20.91 9.22
C ARG A 85 32.53 -19.49 9.43
N ASP A 86 33.41 -18.50 9.27
CA ASP A 86 32.98 -17.12 9.06
C ASP A 86 32.45 -17.00 7.62
N CYS A 87 31.14 -16.82 7.49
CA CYS A 87 30.46 -16.70 6.20
C CYS A 87 30.47 -15.27 5.65
N GLY A 88 31.12 -14.32 6.33
CA GLY A 88 31.14 -12.91 5.94
C GLY A 88 29.86 -12.16 6.35
N ASP A 89 29.70 -10.97 5.77
CA ASP A 89 28.59 -10.07 6.05
C ASP A 89 27.76 -9.82 4.79
N ILE A 90 26.46 -9.60 4.96
CA ILE A 90 25.56 -9.09 3.93
C ILE A 90 25.14 -7.66 4.27
N ILE A 91 25.19 -6.78 3.28
CA ILE A 91 24.75 -5.38 3.39
C ILE A 91 23.49 -5.22 2.54
N ILE A 92 22.38 -4.88 3.19
CA ILE A 92 21.09 -4.67 2.53
C ILE A 92 20.74 -3.18 2.62
N VAL A 93 20.45 -2.57 1.47
CA VAL A 93 19.95 -1.19 1.37
C VAL A 93 18.53 -1.23 0.84
N THR A 94 17.62 -0.52 1.50
CA THR A 94 16.22 -0.44 1.06
C THR A 94 15.76 1.00 0.92
N GLU A 95 14.99 1.25 -0.14
CA GLU A 95 14.39 2.54 -0.43
C GLU A 95 12.92 2.33 -0.79
N GLU A 96 12.05 3.21 -0.31
CA GLU A 96 10.67 3.22 -0.77
C GLU A 96 10.64 3.91 -2.13
N LEU A 97 10.00 3.30 -3.13
CA LEU A 97 9.89 3.88 -4.47
C LEU A 97 9.22 5.25 -4.38
N SER A 98 9.85 6.29 -4.92
CA SER A 98 9.34 7.69 -4.85
C SER A 98 7.92 7.83 -5.42
N SER A 99 7.58 7.06 -6.46
CA SER A 99 6.24 7.02 -7.03
C SER A 99 5.14 6.51 -6.07
N CYS A 100 5.51 5.82 -4.98
CA CYS A 100 4.59 5.44 -3.91
C CYS A 100 4.26 6.61 -2.97
N LYS A 101 5.18 7.58 -2.85
CA LYS A 101 5.07 8.73 -1.93
C LYS A 101 4.35 9.92 -2.56
N GLN A 102 4.40 10.04 -3.89
CA GLN A 102 3.88 11.21 -4.57
C GLN A 102 2.34 11.21 -4.64
N ILE A 103 1.77 12.32 -4.21
CA ILE A 103 0.39 12.70 -4.46
C ILE A 103 0.36 13.84 -5.49
N VAL A 104 -0.70 13.86 -6.29
CA VAL A 104 -1.01 14.97 -7.18
C VAL A 104 -2.31 15.62 -6.72
N GLN A 105 -2.24 16.92 -6.50
CA GLN A 105 -3.39 17.79 -6.34
C GLN A 105 -3.58 18.55 -7.64
N MET A 106 -4.76 18.46 -8.24
CA MET A 106 -5.04 19.18 -9.48
C MET A 106 -6.47 19.70 -9.47
N GLN A 107 -6.73 20.76 -10.22
CA GLN A 107 -8.08 21.30 -10.39
C GLN A 107 -8.33 21.56 -11.87
N PHE A 108 -9.54 21.27 -12.32
CA PHE A 108 -9.92 21.46 -13.72
C PHE A 108 -11.12 22.38 -13.82
N ARG A 109 -11.21 23.05 -14.97
CA ARG A 109 -12.43 23.70 -15.45
C ARG A 109 -12.74 23.25 -16.86
N ALA A 110 -13.97 23.46 -17.30
CA ALA A 110 -14.28 23.41 -18.72
C ALA A 110 -14.83 24.76 -19.20
N LYS A 111 -14.73 24.98 -20.51
CA LYS A 111 -15.25 26.18 -21.18
C LYS A 111 -16.02 25.78 -22.43
N SER A 112 -17.15 26.44 -22.61
CA SER A 112 -17.96 26.37 -23.83
C SER A 112 -18.38 24.94 -24.18
N LEU A 113 -18.77 24.15 -23.18
CA LEU A 113 -19.26 22.80 -23.41
C LEU A 113 -20.52 22.83 -24.28
N THR A 114 -20.59 21.94 -25.27
CA THR A 114 -21.79 21.80 -26.11
C THR A 114 -22.95 21.30 -25.26
N LYS A 115 -24.10 21.96 -25.35
CA LYS A 115 -25.34 21.47 -24.73
C LYS A 115 -25.79 20.16 -25.38
N LEU A 116 -26.19 19.20 -24.54
CA LEU A 116 -26.80 17.95 -25.02
C LEU A 116 -28.33 18.05 -25.16
N SER A 117 -28.93 19.12 -24.63
CA SER A 117 -30.34 19.45 -24.74
C SER A 117 -30.53 20.88 -25.25
N TRP A 118 -31.58 21.12 -26.02
CA TRP A 118 -31.92 22.46 -26.52
C TRP A 118 -32.47 23.37 -25.42
N ILE A 119 -33.20 22.81 -24.45
CA ILE A 119 -33.82 23.55 -23.33
C ILE A 119 -32.86 23.61 -22.14
N TRP A 120 -32.28 22.46 -21.79
CA TRP A 120 -31.61 22.28 -20.51
C TRP A 120 -30.10 22.50 -20.63
N ARG A 121 -29.51 23.10 -19.61
CA ARG A 121 -28.06 23.12 -19.45
C ARG A 121 -27.59 21.75 -18.99
N ASN A 122 -26.32 21.44 -19.25
CA ASN A 122 -25.69 20.22 -18.78
C ASN A 122 -25.40 20.30 -17.27
N ASP A 123 -25.18 19.14 -16.65
CA ASP A 123 -24.66 18.95 -15.30
C ASP A 123 -23.30 18.23 -15.36
N PRO A 124 -22.20 18.90 -15.77
CA PRO A 124 -21.00 18.20 -16.16
C PRO A 124 -20.20 17.63 -14.99
N PHE A 125 -19.65 16.43 -15.17
CA PHE A 125 -18.60 15.85 -14.30
C PHE A 125 -17.51 15.19 -15.14
N LEU A 126 -16.33 14.99 -14.54
CA LEU A 126 -15.18 14.35 -15.16
C LEU A 126 -14.99 12.93 -14.62
N VAL A 127 -14.57 12.04 -15.50
CA VAL A 127 -14.11 10.68 -15.16
C VAL A 127 -12.69 10.52 -15.67
N PHE A 128 -11.76 10.29 -14.76
CA PHE A 128 -10.35 10.07 -15.05
C PHE A 128 -10.10 8.57 -15.11
N SER A 129 -9.46 8.13 -16.19
CA SER A 129 -9.11 6.72 -16.39
C SER A 129 -7.64 6.58 -16.77
N ARG A 130 -6.96 5.64 -16.11
CA ARG A 130 -5.57 5.27 -16.37
C ARG A 130 -5.52 4.24 -17.50
N SER A 131 -4.57 4.38 -18.43
CA SER A 131 -4.27 3.35 -19.43
C SER A 131 -3.58 2.13 -18.80
N ASN A 132 -4.04 0.94 -19.20
CA ASN A 132 -3.48 -0.36 -18.83
C ASN A 132 -2.55 -0.89 -19.93
N GLU A 133 -1.74 -1.91 -19.61
CA GLU A 133 -0.76 -2.48 -20.54
C GLU A 133 -1.40 -3.14 -21.76
N ASP A 134 -2.62 -3.65 -21.62
CA ASP A 134 -3.43 -4.23 -22.70
C ASP A 134 -4.13 -3.16 -23.57
N GLY A 135 -3.86 -1.87 -23.33
CA GLY A 135 -4.48 -0.74 -24.01
C GLY A 135 -5.89 -0.39 -23.53
N THR A 136 -6.43 -1.12 -22.55
CA THR A 136 -7.71 -0.76 -21.91
C THR A 136 -7.54 0.40 -20.92
N TYR A 137 -8.65 0.86 -20.35
CA TYR A 137 -8.65 1.95 -19.36
C TYR A 137 -9.39 1.54 -18.11
N SER A 138 -8.82 1.84 -16.95
CA SER A 138 -9.47 1.68 -15.65
C SER A 138 -9.80 3.04 -15.05
N VAL A 139 -11.04 3.22 -14.58
CA VAL A 139 -11.45 4.44 -13.87
C VAL A 139 -10.68 4.53 -12.56
N VAL A 140 -10.10 5.69 -12.30
CA VAL A 140 -9.28 5.94 -11.09
C VAL A 140 -9.87 7.01 -10.19
N MET A 141 -10.68 7.92 -10.75
CA MET A 141 -11.39 8.96 -9.99
C MET A 141 -12.52 9.57 -10.82
N LYS A 142 -13.56 10.06 -10.14
CA LYS A 142 -14.65 10.88 -10.71
C LYS A 142 -14.79 12.18 -9.92
N SER A 143 -14.99 13.30 -10.61
CA SER A 143 -15.34 14.56 -9.96
C SER A 143 -16.83 14.56 -9.56
N GLU A 144 -17.22 15.56 -8.77
CA GLU A 144 -18.62 15.92 -8.57
C GLU A 144 -19.26 16.48 -9.84
N PRO A 145 -20.59 16.35 -10.00
CA PRO A 145 -21.34 17.09 -11.01
C PRO A 145 -21.48 18.56 -10.61
N VAL A 146 -21.28 19.45 -11.57
CA VAL A 146 -21.56 20.88 -11.42
C VAL A 146 -22.83 21.21 -12.19
N TYR A 147 -23.88 21.60 -11.47
CA TYR A 147 -25.21 21.70 -12.06
C TYR A 147 -25.40 22.92 -12.97
N SER A 148 -26.18 22.73 -14.05
CA SER A 148 -26.71 23.77 -14.93
C SER A 148 -25.67 24.72 -15.54
N THR A 149 -24.59 24.16 -16.10
CA THR A 149 -23.49 24.96 -16.67
C THR A 149 -22.86 24.38 -17.94
N GLN A 150 -22.26 25.25 -18.76
CA GLN A 150 -21.40 24.89 -19.89
C GLN A 150 -19.94 25.23 -19.62
N SER A 151 -19.65 25.84 -18.47
CA SER A 151 -18.30 26.22 -18.07
C SER A 151 -18.09 25.90 -16.58
N PRO A 152 -18.12 24.62 -16.19
CA PRO A 152 -17.92 24.20 -14.80
C PRO A 152 -16.50 24.48 -14.31
N LEU A 153 -16.37 24.77 -13.03
CA LEU A 153 -15.13 24.67 -12.26
C LEU A 153 -15.35 23.57 -11.22
N TRP A 154 -14.58 22.49 -11.31
CA TRP A 154 -14.69 21.38 -10.37
C TRP A 154 -13.82 21.63 -9.13
N MET A 155 -14.15 20.95 -8.03
CA MET A 155 -13.34 20.96 -6.82
C MET A 155 -11.95 20.36 -7.08
N PRO A 156 -10.91 20.83 -6.36
CA PRO A 156 -9.59 20.20 -6.42
C PRO A 156 -9.66 18.72 -6.05
N ILE A 157 -8.91 17.91 -6.79
CA ILE A 157 -8.82 16.46 -6.64
C ILE A 157 -7.42 16.11 -6.14
N THR A 158 -7.35 15.24 -5.13
CA THR A 158 -6.09 14.74 -4.58
C THR A 158 -6.05 13.23 -4.73
N MET A 159 -4.99 12.69 -5.33
CA MET A 159 -4.79 11.24 -5.44
C MET A 159 -3.33 10.86 -5.57
N ARG A 160 -2.98 9.60 -5.28
CA ARG A 160 -1.62 9.08 -5.50
C ARG A 160 -1.28 9.06 -6.98
N VAL A 161 -0.05 9.45 -7.33
CA VAL A 161 0.48 9.37 -8.71
C VAL A 161 0.42 7.94 -9.24
N ARG A 162 0.70 6.95 -8.39
CA ARG A 162 0.55 5.53 -8.74
C ARG A 162 -0.88 5.14 -9.13
N SER A 163 -1.89 5.69 -8.46
CA SER A 163 -3.28 5.46 -8.85
C SER A 163 -3.60 6.09 -10.19
N LEU A 164 -3.13 7.33 -10.43
CA LEU A 164 -3.41 8.07 -11.67
C LEU A 164 -2.72 7.47 -12.90
N CYS A 165 -1.45 7.12 -12.79
CA CYS A 165 -0.61 6.76 -13.94
C CYS A 165 0.43 5.65 -13.65
N ASN A 166 0.29 4.88 -12.57
CA ASN A 166 1.25 3.83 -12.15
C ASN A 166 2.68 4.34 -11.91
N GLY A 167 2.87 5.64 -11.66
CA GLY A 167 4.21 6.23 -11.51
C GLY A 167 4.90 6.55 -12.84
N ASP A 168 4.28 6.21 -13.97
CA ASP A 168 4.76 6.52 -15.31
C ASP A 168 4.12 7.84 -15.75
N TYR A 169 4.92 8.91 -15.76
CA TYR A 169 4.43 10.27 -16.01
C TYR A 169 3.97 10.46 -17.45
N ASP A 170 4.48 9.67 -18.40
CA ASP A 170 4.13 9.72 -19.81
C ASP A 170 2.88 8.88 -20.13
N ARG A 171 2.46 8.02 -19.21
CA ARG A 171 1.28 7.18 -19.38
C ARG A 171 0.03 8.02 -19.66
N THR A 172 -0.70 7.61 -20.68
CA THR A 172 -1.95 8.27 -21.10
C THR A 172 -3.01 8.20 -20.00
N ILE A 173 -3.54 9.38 -19.68
CA ILE A 173 -4.71 9.61 -18.85
C ILE A 173 -5.85 10.02 -19.77
N LYS A 174 -6.93 9.23 -19.75
CA LYS A 174 -8.17 9.55 -20.45
C LYS A 174 -9.10 10.33 -19.51
N ILE A 175 -9.63 11.44 -20.01
CA ILE A 175 -10.58 12.28 -19.27
C ILE A 175 -11.88 12.32 -20.08
N ASP A 176 -12.91 11.66 -19.58
CA ASP A 176 -14.26 11.72 -20.13
C ASP A 176 -15.07 12.80 -19.40
N CYS A 177 -15.72 13.70 -20.14
CA CYS A 177 -16.65 14.67 -19.60
C CYS A 177 -18.08 14.21 -19.90
N PHE A 178 -18.87 14.01 -18.85
CA PHE A 178 -20.23 13.50 -18.91
C PHE A 178 -21.23 14.53 -18.41
N ASP A 179 -22.45 14.47 -18.92
CA ASP A 179 -23.65 15.11 -18.39
C ASP A 179 -24.32 14.16 -17.39
N TYR A 180 -24.38 14.56 -16.12
CA TYR A 180 -24.97 13.78 -15.04
C TYR A 180 -26.48 13.59 -15.24
N ARG A 181 -26.98 12.44 -14.78
CA ARG A 181 -28.40 12.08 -14.79
C ARG A 181 -28.72 11.23 -13.58
N SER A 182 -29.82 11.55 -12.90
CA SER A 182 -30.25 10.85 -11.69
C SER A 182 -30.58 9.38 -11.90
N ASN A 183 -30.93 8.97 -13.11
CA ASN A 183 -31.20 7.58 -13.47
C ASN A 183 -29.92 6.73 -13.75
N GLY A 184 -28.72 7.33 -13.65
CA GLY A 184 -27.44 6.67 -13.89
C GLY A 184 -27.02 6.57 -15.37
N ASP A 185 -27.89 6.89 -16.33
CA ASP A 185 -27.58 6.86 -17.77
C ASP A 185 -26.88 8.16 -18.22
N HIS A 186 -25.70 8.41 -17.64
CA HIS A 186 -24.92 9.62 -17.92
C HIS A 186 -24.56 9.73 -19.40
N ARG A 187 -24.69 10.92 -19.99
CA ARG A 187 -24.41 11.12 -21.41
C ARG A 187 -23.04 11.72 -21.64
N LEU A 188 -22.23 11.07 -22.47
CA LEU A 188 -20.91 11.58 -22.84
C LEU A 188 -21.03 12.91 -23.61
N ILE A 189 -20.43 13.97 -23.09
CA ILE A 189 -20.24 15.24 -23.79
C ILE A 189 -19.07 15.08 -24.77
N GLY A 190 -17.97 14.50 -24.29
CA GLY A 190 -16.85 14.00 -25.10
C GLY A 190 -15.64 13.61 -24.23
N THR A 191 -14.53 13.31 -24.89
CA THR A 191 -13.32 12.74 -24.29
C THR A 191 -12.10 13.56 -24.71
N CYS A 192 -11.12 13.67 -23.82
CA CYS A 192 -9.78 14.15 -24.13
C CYS A 192 -8.71 13.29 -23.44
N TYR A 193 -7.45 13.52 -23.80
CA TYR A 193 -6.31 12.72 -23.34
C TYR A 193 -5.16 13.63 -22.92
N THR A 194 -4.42 13.22 -21.91
CA THR A 194 -3.21 13.89 -21.42
C THR A 194 -2.25 12.88 -20.77
N SER A 195 -1.18 13.36 -20.15
CA SER A 195 -0.28 12.61 -19.29
C SER A 195 0.11 13.50 -18.09
N LEU A 196 0.57 12.90 -16.99
CA LEU A 196 1.04 13.69 -15.84
C LEU A 196 2.26 14.56 -16.21
N GLN A 197 3.11 14.06 -17.11
CA GLN A 197 4.24 14.81 -17.67
C GLN A 197 3.79 16.12 -18.34
N ARG A 198 2.67 16.09 -19.08
CA ARG A 198 2.12 17.30 -19.70
C ARG A 198 1.46 18.20 -18.65
N LEU A 199 0.67 17.62 -17.74
CA LEU A 199 -0.03 18.39 -16.70
C LEU A 199 0.94 19.18 -15.81
N THR A 200 2.09 18.60 -15.47
CA THR A 200 3.12 19.24 -14.63
C THR A 200 3.83 20.42 -15.29
N GLN A 201 3.63 20.67 -16.59
CA GLN A 201 4.06 21.90 -17.26
C GLN A 201 3.24 23.14 -16.82
N GLY A 202 2.16 22.93 -16.09
CA GLY A 202 1.34 24.00 -15.50
C GLY A 202 0.16 24.44 -16.38
N PRO A 203 -0.75 25.30 -15.87
CA PRO A 203 -2.07 25.54 -16.48
C PRO A 203 -2.06 26.05 -17.93
N ASN A 204 -1.02 26.79 -18.34
CA ASN A 204 -1.03 27.61 -19.56
C ASN A 204 -1.27 26.80 -20.85
N ASP A 205 -0.56 25.69 -21.05
CA ASP A 205 -0.65 24.85 -22.26
C ASP A 205 -1.54 23.61 -22.09
N ASN A 206 -2.13 23.48 -20.91
CA ASN A 206 -2.96 22.35 -20.52
C ASN A 206 -4.44 22.61 -20.82
N LYS A 207 -4.72 22.78 -22.12
CA LYS A 207 -6.06 22.95 -22.69
C LYS A 207 -6.36 21.88 -23.72
N TYR A 208 -7.44 21.14 -23.51
CA TYR A 208 -7.76 19.95 -24.28
C TYR A 208 -9.13 20.07 -24.96
N PRO A 209 -9.21 19.97 -26.29
CA PRO A 209 -10.50 19.87 -26.96
C PRO A 209 -11.18 18.55 -26.57
N VAL A 210 -12.45 18.63 -26.21
CA VAL A 210 -13.24 17.47 -25.77
C VAL A 210 -14.00 16.93 -26.98
N VAL A 211 -13.67 15.72 -27.44
CA VAL A 211 -14.22 15.17 -28.70
C VAL A 211 -15.20 14.04 -28.41
N ASN A 212 -16.39 14.11 -29.00
CA ASN A 212 -17.40 13.06 -28.91
C ASN A 212 -17.26 12.08 -30.09
N PRO A 213 -16.85 10.82 -29.87
CA PRO A 213 -16.64 9.86 -30.95
C PRO A 213 -17.93 9.49 -31.70
N LYS A 214 -19.11 9.74 -31.11
CA LYS A 214 -20.40 9.48 -31.77
C LYS A 214 -20.81 10.59 -32.75
N LYS A 215 -20.18 11.78 -32.70
CA LYS A 215 -20.49 12.89 -33.61
C LYS A 215 -19.64 12.82 -34.89
N LYS A 216 -20.18 12.20 -35.94
CA LYS A 216 -19.51 12.02 -37.25
C LYS A 216 -19.87 13.10 -38.29
N ASN A 217 -19.96 14.37 -37.88
CA ASN A 217 -20.29 15.48 -38.80
C ASN A 217 -18.99 16.14 -39.33
N LYS A 218 -18.92 16.44 -40.64
CA LYS A 218 -17.78 17.13 -41.27
C LYS A 218 -17.45 18.50 -40.64
N ASN A 219 -18.44 19.17 -40.05
CA ASN A 219 -18.26 20.48 -39.40
C ASN A 219 -18.02 20.40 -37.88
N TYR A 220 -18.01 19.19 -37.31
CA TYR A 220 -17.78 19.02 -35.88
C TYR A 220 -16.28 19.02 -35.58
N THR A 221 -15.85 19.94 -34.70
CA THR A 221 -14.46 20.06 -34.27
C THR A 221 -14.27 19.52 -32.84
N ASN A 222 -15.06 20.02 -31.88
CA ASN A 222 -15.07 19.55 -30.50
C ASN A 222 -16.38 19.96 -29.78
N SER A 223 -16.58 19.44 -28.57
CA SER A 223 -17.70 19.73 -27.67
C SER A 223 -17.31 20.73 -26.57
N GLY A 224 -16.32 21.59 -26.79
CA GLY A 224 -15.75 22.49 -25.78
C GLY A 224 -14.33 22.08 -25.35
N PHE A 225 -13.83 22.70 -24.29
CA PHE A 225 -12.47 22.46 -23.78
C PHE A 225 -12.49 22.10 -22.29
N VAL A 226 -11.63 21.17 -21.89
CA VAL A 226 -11.22 20.94 -20.50
C VAL A 226 -9.85 21.59 -20.33
N GLU A 227 -9.69 22.38 -19.28
CA GLU A 227 -8.48 23.17 -18.99
C GLU A 227 -8.03 22.84 -17.57
N LEU A 228 -6.72 22.71 -17.37
CA LEU A 228 -6.11 22.63 -16.04
C LEU A 228 -6.15 24.03 -15.40
N GLU A 229 -6.65 24.11 -14.17
CA GLU A 229 -6.64 25.34 -13.36
C GLU A 229 -5.36 25.46 -12.53
N SER A 230 -5.01 24.37 -11.85
CA SER A 230 -3.87 24.29 -10.95
C SER A 230 -3.40 22.85 -10.83
N ILE A 231 -2.11 22.69 -10.52
CA ILE A 231 -1.50 21.40 -10.21
C ILE A 231 -0.38 21.60 -9.18
N ALA A 232 -0.28 20.66 -8.25
CA ALA A 232 0.86 20.48 -7.36
C ALA A 232 1.15 18.99 -7.23
N VAL A 233 2.41 18.60 -7.45
CA VAL A 233 2.89 17.25 -7.12
C VAL A 233 3.75 17.39 -5.89
N THR A 234 3.37 16.70 -4.82
CA THR A 234 4.06 16.74 -3.53
C THR A 234 4.31 15.33 -3.04
N GLU A 235 5.29 15.17 -2.16
CA GLU A 235 5.49 13.92 -1.43
C GLU A 235 4.65 13.94 -0.16
N GLU A 236 3.92 12.85 0.07
CA GLU A 236 3.23 12.59 1.32
C GLU A 236 4.15 11.79 2.26
N ILE A 237 4.17 12.14 3.54
CA ILE A 237 4.89 11.37 4.56
C ILE A 237 4.22 10.00 4.67
N THR A 238 4.95 8.93 4.36
CA THR A 238 4.39 7.57 4.34
C THR A 238 4.42 6.92 5.72
N PHE A 239 3.71 5.80 5.87
CA PHE A 239 3.81 4.95 7.06
C PHE A 239 5.27 4.61 7.40
N LEU A 240 6.07 4.22 6.40
CA LEU A 240 7.47 3.88 6.61
C LEU A 240 8.32 5.08 7.02
N ASP A 241 7.98 6.29 6.57
CA ASP A 241 8.66 7.50 6.99
C ASP A 241 8.46 7.76 8.49
N TYR A 242 7.24 7.54 9.01
CA TYR A 242 6.99 7.61 10.46
C TYR A 242 7.81 6.57 11.22
N ILE A 243 7.78 5.30 10.81
CA ILE A 243 8.51 4.21 11.47
C ILE A 243 10.02 4.46 11.47
N ARG A 244 10.60 4.80 10.31
CA ARG A 244 12.05 5.08 10.17
C ARG A 244 12.49 6.31 10.97
N SER A 245 11.57 7.26 11.20
CA SER A 245 11.82 8.44 12.04
C SER A 245 11.66 8.15 13.54
N GLY A 246 11.47 6.88 13.94
CA GLY A 246 11.40 6.44 15.32
C GLY A 246 9.98 6.36 15.90
N THR A 247 8.94 6.49 15.08
CA THR A 247 7.56 6.22 15.53
C THR A 247 7.42 4.74 15.88
N GLN A 248 6.87 4.46 17.04
CA GLN A 248 6.63 3.09 17.52
C GLN A 248 5.14 2.80 17.52
N MET A 249 4.79 1.54 17.28
CA MET A 249 3.41 1.06 17.41
C MET A 249 3.29 0.25 18.69
N HIS A 250 2.67 0.83 19.70
CA HIS A 250 2.44 0.13 20.96
C HIS A 250 1.22 -0.78 20.87
N PHE A 251 1.41 -2.04 21.24
CA PHE A 251 0.33 -3.01 21.33
C PHE A 251 -0.14 -3.14 22.78
N ALA A 252 -1.44 -2.92 23.00
CA ALA A 252 -2.11 -3.21 24.26
C ALA A 252 -3.26 -4.19 24.02
N VAL A 253 -3.48 -5.09 24.97
CA VAL A 253 -4.55 -6.09 24.90
C VAL A 253 -5.41 -6.08 26.15
N ALA A 254 -6.71 -6.32 25.97
CA ALA A 254 -7.66 -6.56 27.03
C ALA A 254 -8.41 -7.87 26.75
N ILE A 255 -8.30 -8.84 27.66
CA ILE A 255 -8.90 -10.18 27.54
C ILE A 255 -10.17 -10.24 28.37
N ASP A 256 -11.24 -10.78 27.78
CA ASP A 256 -12.52 -10.97 28.46
C ASP A 256 -12.47 -12.23 29.35
N PHE A 257 -12.67 -12.08 30.65
CA PHE A 257 -12.74 -13.17 31.64
C PHE A 257 -14.16 -13.42 32.17
N THR A 258 -15.19 -12.92 31.49
CA THR A 258 -16.59 -13.16 31.86
C THR A 258 -16.98 -14.63 31.77
N ALA A 259 -17.96 -15.03 32.58
CA ALA A 259 -18.42 -16.41 32.70
C ALA A 259 -19.00 -16.99 31.40
N SER A 260 -19.41 -16.16 30.43
CA SER A 260 -19.88 -16.62 29.11
C SER A 260 -18.84 -17.41 28.32
N ASN A 261 -17.56 -17.29 28.66
CA ASN A 261 -16.47 -18.07 28.05
C ASN A 261 -16.41 -19.52 28.53
N GLY A 262 -17.17 -19.89 29.56
CA GLY A 262 -17.11 -21.19 30.21
C GLY A 262 -15.87 -21.38 31.10
N PRO A 263 -15.83 -22.44 31.92
CA PRO A 263 -14.69 -22.72 32.79
C PRO A 263 -13.45 -23.13 31.98
N PRO A 264 -12.25 -22.62 32.27
CA PRO A 264 -11.04 -22.90 31.47
C PRO A 264 -10.56 -24.36 31.49
N ARG A 265 -11.15 -25.22 32.36
CA ARG A 265 -10.90 -26.66 32.39
C ARG A 265 -11.83 -27.46 31.46
N ASP A 266 -12.87 -26.82 30.94
CA ASP A 266 -13.81 -27.42 30.00
C ASP A 266 -13.21 -27.37 28.58
N PRO A 267 -13.07 -28.50 27.86
CA PRO A 267 -12.63 -28.52 26.47
C PRO A 267 -13.48 -27.69 25.48
N GLN A 268 -14.71 -27.31 25.86
CA GLN A 268 -15.57 -26.44 25.07
C GLN A 268 -15.42 -24.94 25.42
N SER A 269 -14.62 -24.59 26.43
CA SER A 269 -14.40 -23.21 26.83
C SER A 269 -13.57 -22.45 25.78
N LEU A 270 -13.87 -21.16 25.62
CA LEU A 270 -13.04 -20.26 24.80
C LEU A 270 -11.68 -19.98 25.43
N HIS A 271 -11.53 -20.20 26.74
CA HIS A 271 -10.28 -20.10 27.50
C HIS A 271 -9.62 -21.46 27.76
N PHE A 272 -10.07 -22.53 27.12
CA PHE A 272 -9.46 -23.85 27.30
C PHE A 272 -7.99 -23.82 26.90
N LEU A 273 -7.12 -24.40 27.74
CA LEU A 273 -5.70 -24.55 27.45
C LEU A 273 -5.39 -26.00 27.12
N ASP A 274 -5.16 -26.29 25.84
CA ASP A 274 -4.75 -27.62 25.38
C ASP A 274 -3.25 -27.85 25.60
N ILE A 275 -2.87 -28.08 26.86
CA ILE A 275 -1.47 -28.26 27.26
C ILE A 275 -0.79 -29.50 26.65
N TYR A 276 -1.56 -30.49 26.18
CA TYR A 276 -1.02 -31.75 25.66
C TYR A 276 -1.07 -31.81 24.13
N GLY A 277 -2.14 -31.31 23.51
CA GLY A 277 -2.26 -31.26 22.05
C GLY A 277 -1.67 -29.99 21.43
N GLY A 278 -1.37 -28.97 22.24
CA GLY A 278 -0.73 -27.74 21.80
C GLY A 278 -1.61 -26.86 20.91
N ARG A 279 -2.91 -27.16 20.80
CA ARG A 279 -3.84 -26.38 19.98
C ARG A 279 -4.16 -25.06 20.69
N PRO A 280 -3.89 -23.90 20.05
CA PRO A 280 -4.22 -22.61 20.65
C PRO A 280 -5.74 -22.39 20.67
N ASN A 281 -6.24 -21.76 21.72
CA ASN A 281 -7.62 -21.31 21.80
C ASN A 281 -7.86 -20.01 20.99
N PRO A 282 -9.12 -19.58 20.78
CA PRO A 282 -9.41 -18.38 20.00
C PRO A 282 -8.72 -17.10 20.49
N TYR A 283 -8.54 -16.92 21.80
CA TYR A 283 -7.82 -15.77 22.36
C TYR A 283 -6.32 -15.85 22.04
N GLU A 284 -5.70 -17.03 22.19
CA GLU A 284 -4.30 -17.24 21.81
C GLU A 284 -4.07 -17.00 20.31
N ILE A 285 -4.98 -17.48 19.45
CA ILE A 285 -4.91 -17.27 18.00
C ILE A 285 -4.97 -15.77 17.69
N ALA A 286 -5.91 -15.02 18.29
CA ALA A 286 -6.04 -13.58 18.07
C ALA A 286 -4.80 -12.81 18.57
N LEU A 287 -4.32 -13.14 19.77
CA LEU A 287 -3.12 -12.56 20.36
C LEU A 287 -1.89 -12.76 19.47
N ARG A 288 -1.66 -13.98 19.00
CA ARG A 288 -0.53 -14.28 18.10
C ARG A 288 -0.69 -13.57 16.76
N SER A 289 -1.89 -13.58 16.16
CA SER A 289 -2.12 -12.97 14.85
C SER A 289 -1.82 -11.48 14.82
N VAL A 290 -2.09 -10.74 15.90
CA VAL A 290 -1.77 -9.31 16.01
C VAL A 290 -0.36 -9.08 16.56
N GLY A 291 -0.02 -9.77 17.65
CA GLY A 291 1.25 -9.60 18.35
C GLY A 291 2.45 -9.96 17.48
N GLU A 292 2.36 -11.00 16.65
CA GLU A 292 3.46 -11.42 15.78
C GLU A 292 3.83 -10.36 14.74
N ILE A 293 2.87 -9.50 14.36
CA ILE A 293 3.07 -8.40 13.42
C ILE A 293 3.59 -7.17 14.16
N ILE A 294 2.87 -6.73 15.21
CA ILE A 294 3.13 -5.43 15.86
C ILE A 294 4.46 -5.43 16.63
N GLN A 295 4.91 -6.57 17.15
CA GLN A 295 6.17 -6.66 17.90
C GLN A 295 7.39 -6.12 17.14
N HIS A 296 7.36 -6.12 15.80
CA HIS A 296 8.46 -5.62 14.98
C HIS A 296 8.55 -4.08 14.94
N TYR A 297 7.53 -3.37 15.45
CA TYR A 297 7.44 -1.90 15.45
C TYR A 297 7.42 -1.30 16.86
N ASP A 298 7.65 -2.12 17.89
CA ASP A 298 7.83 -1.68 19.28
C ASP A 298 9.23 -2.04 19.75
N SER A 299 10.05 -1.03 20.06
CA SER A 299 11.42 -1.25 20.51
C SER A 299 11.51 -1.68 21.97
N ALA A 300 10.48 -1.39 22.77
CA ALA A 300 10.46 -1.70 24.20
C ALA A 300 10.17 -3.19 24.44
N GLY A 301 9.44 -3.83 23.52
CA GLY A 301 8.96 -5.21 23.72
C GLY A 301 8.06 -5.38 24.94
N MET A 302 7.47 -4.28 25.42
CA MET A 302 6.66 -4.22 26.64
C MET A 302 5.20 -3.94 26.26
N PHE A 303 4.34 -4.95 26.39
CA PHE A 303 2.94 -4.88 25.97
C PHE A 303 2.01 -4.79 27.19
N PRO A 304 1.27 -3.69 27.37
CA PRO A 304 0.22 -3.61 28.37
C PRO A 304 -0.84 -4.69 28.12
N ALA A 305 -1.06 -5.54 29.11
CA ALA A 305 -2.01 -6.64 29.02
C ALA A 305 -2.98 -6.60 30.21
N PHE A 306 -4.26 -6.49 29.89
CA PHE A 306 -5.35 -6.35 30.84
C PHE A 306 -6.35 -7.49 30.71
N GLY A 307 -7.10 -7.73 31.77
CA GLY A 307 -8.31 -8.55 31.77
C GLY A 307 -9.50 -7.72 32.24
N PHE A 308 -10.71 -8.18 31.94
CA PHE A 308 -11.94 -7.60 32.46
C PHE A 308 -13.02 -8.67 32.69
N GLY A 309 -13.97 -8.40 33.59
CA GLY A 309 -15.13 -9.28 33.82
C GLY A 309 -14.86 -10.47 34.74
N ALA A 310 -13.80 -10.41 35.56
CA ALA A 310 -13.44 -11.45 36.53
C ALA A 310 -13.67 -10.99 37.97
N LYS A 311 -13.96 -11.94 38.87
CA LYS A 311 -13.86 -11.71 40.32
C LYS A 311 -12.42 -11.91 40.75
N LEU A 312 -11.80 -10.89 41.38
CA LEU A 312 -10.39 -10.95 41.75
C LEU A 312 -10.21 -11.22 43.24
N PRO A 313 -9.22 -12.06 43.63
CA PRO A 313 -8.82 -12.16 45.02
C PRO A 313 -8.15 -10.86 45.50
N PRO A 314 -8.17 -10.56 46.82
CA PRO A 314 -8.80 -11.34 47.88
C PRO A 314 -10.29 -11.02 48.09
N THR A 315 -10.78 -9.89 47.57
CA THR A 315 -12.14 -9.40 47.88
C THR A 315 -13.24 -10.19 47.17
N GLY A 316 -12.92 -10.83 46.04
CA GLY A 316 -13.89 -11.51 45.20
C GLY A 316 -14.81 -10.56 44.45
N GLU A 317 -14.49 -9.26 44.42
CA GLU A 317 -15.24 -8.24 43.69
C GLU A 317 -14.98 -8.35 42.19
N VAL A 318 -16.00 -8.05 41.39
CA VAL A 318 -15.87 -8.02 39.94
C VAL A 318 -15.02 -6.82 39.54
N SER A 319 -13.95 -7.07 38.81
CA SER A 319 -13.14 -6.03 38.18
C SER A 319 -13.44 -5.97 36.68
N HIS A 320 -13.64 -4.75 36.18
CA HIS A 320 -13.81 -4.45 34.76
C HIS A 320 -12.49 -4.03 34.09
N GLN A 321 -11.39 -4.00 34.83
CA GLN A 321 -10.05 -3.79 34.30
C GLN A 321 -9.02 -4.20 35.35
N PHE A 322 -8.14 -5.13 35.01
CA PHE A 322 -7.03 -5.54 35.87
C PHE A 322 -5.81 -5.95 35.04
N PRO A 323 -4.59 -5.73 35.52
CA PRO A 323 -3.40 -6.16 34.80
C PRO A 323 -3.24 -7.68 34.90
N LEU A 324 -2.91 -8.33 33.78
CA LEU A 324 -2.80 -9.80 33.73
C LEU A 324 -1.60 -10.35 34.53
N ASN A 325 -0.59 -9.52 34.76
CA ASN A 325 0.56 -9.88 35.59
C ASN A 325 0.32 -9.72 37.10
N GLY A 326 -0.84 -9.19 37.50
CA GLY A 326 -1.22 -9.02 38.91
C GLY A 326 -0.55 -7.85 39.64
N ASN A 327 0.08 -6.91 38.92
CA ASN A 327 0.75 -5.74 39.49
C ASN A 327 -0.20 -4.62 39.95
#